data_AF-A0A532TBI8-F1
#
_entry.id   AF-A0A532TBI8-F1
#
_cell.length_a   1.000
_cell.length_b   1.000
_cell.length_c   1.000
_cell.angle_alpha   90.00
_cell.angle_beta   90.00
_cell.angle_gamma   90.00
#
_symmetry.space_group_name_H-M   'P 1'
#
loop_
_entity.id
_entity.type
_entity.pdbx_description
1 polymer ?
#
loop_
_entity_poly.entity_id
_entity_poly.type
_entity_poly.pdbx_seq_one_letter_code
_entity_poly.pdbx_strand_id
1 'polypeptide(L)'
;MEIFTITINILVIVIGYFIGSINPAYFFGKLKKFDIREKGDGIAGTVNAYHNLGLKFAIPTAIFDTLKGVFVIFIALSMGADFVFAQLSGLAAIAGHVFPFYIKFRGGQGMACTSGILLAYLLNYILVGPEMLIFLFCYLIFIIVIFVYITRTGVIIALIVLALLGYTAFIYYPESPYNLFFWIVIAYDMSVTFYDMVKGKVIKIEDKTFKTHWWRVAIRPFAILFIIFYVFYPQITTLQFIGIVALFFIVFDIYRFMSKQANELIATKVKALLRKTEFKKFSSMTIFLVAMFITILLFQKNVAIIAASFLIFGDSFSKLFGLAFGRHKILDKTLEGTLAYAGSVLIMGYFLYTNLEISLIVLILGGISAPLVEMFSMNLNDNLTVPLITGSIMTVALLFGL
;
A
#
# COMPACT_ATOMS: atom_id res chain seq x y z
N MET A 1 -4.91 46.57 2.26
CA MET A 1 -5.49 45.21 2.25
C MET A 1 -4.41 44.15 2.15
N GLU A 2 -3.45 44.29 1.23
CA GLU A 2 -2.40 43.28 1.00
C GLU A 2 -1.53 42.93 2.23
N ILE A 3 -1.06 43.93 2.99
CA ILE A 3 -0.29 43.70 4.23
C ILE A 3 -1.10 42.92 5.28
N PHE A 4 -2.41 43.20 5.40
CA PHE A 4 -3.27 42.53 6.37
C PHE A 4 -3.46 41.05 6.02
N THR A 5 -3.73 40.74 4.75
CA THR A 5 -3.81 39.36 4.25
C THR A 5 -2.49 38.61 4.42
N ILE A 6 -1.35 39.22 4.05
CA ILE A 6 -0.03 38.61 4.26
C ILE A 6 0.21 38.31 5.75
N THR A 7 -0.17 39.25 6.63
CA THR A 7 -0.05 39.06 8.08
C THR A 7 -0.87 37.87 8.57
N ILE A 8 -2.13 37.74 8.15
CA ILE A 8 -2.99 36.60 8.50
C ILE A 8 -2.38 35.29 7.99
N ASN A 9 -1.95 35.27 6.72
CA ASN A 9 -1.36 34.10 6.07
C ASN A 9 -0.14 33.56 6.80
N ILE A 10 0.76 34.44 7.25
CA ILE A 10 1.93 34.03 8.06
C ILE A 10 1.49 33.60 9.46
N LEU A 11 0.58 34.35 10.08
CA LEU A 11 0.11 34.09 11.44
C LEU A 11 -0.54 32.71 11.57
N VAL A 12 -1.34 32.27 10.60
CA VAL A 12 -2.01 30.96 10.66
C VAL A 12 -1.02 29.80 10.58
N ILE A 13 0.10 29.94 9.86
CA ILE A 13 1.18 28.94 9.83
C ILE A 13 1.82 28.81 11.21
N VAL A 14 2.12 29.96 11.83
CA VAL A 14 2.70 30.02 13.18
C VAL A 14 1.75 29.40 14.21
N ILE A 15 0.46 29.77 14.17
CA ILE A 15 -0.59 29.18 15.01
C ILE A 15 -0.66 27.66 14.79
N GLY A 16 -0.63 27.21 13.52
CA GLY A 16 -0.62 25.80 13.16
C GLY A 16 0.52 25.04 13.85
N TYR A 17 1.74 25.55 13.78
CA TYR A 17 2.91 24.96 14.47
C TYR A 17 2.74 24.90 15.99
N PHE A 18 2.26 25.98 16.63
CA PHE A 18 2.09 26.02 18.07
C PHE A 18 0.99 25.07 18.56
N ILE A 19 -0.15 25.03 17.88
CA ILE A 19 -1.23 24.08 18.19
C ILE A 19 -0.75 22.64 17.97
N GLY A 20 -0.07 22.39 16.85
CA GLY A 20 0.52 21.09 16.53
C GLY A 20 1.50 20.60 17.60
N SER A 21 2.31 21.52 18.13
CA SER A 21 3.34 21.25 19.15
C SER A 21 2.78 20.68 20.46
N ILE A 22 1.49 20.87 20.74
CA ILE A 22 0.85 20.33 21.93
C ILE A 22 0.76 18.81 21.80
N ASN A 23 1.53 18.11 22.65
CA ASN A 23 1.56 16.64 22.73
C ASN A 23 0.97 16.14 24.05
N PRO A 24 -0.32 15.73 24.08
CA PRO A 24 -1.00 15.28 25.30
C PRO A 24 -0.29 14.12 26.01
N ALA A 25 0.24 13.16 25.24
CA ALA A 25 0.96 12.00 25.77
C ALA A 25 2.15 12.40 26.68
N TYR A 26 2.85 13.48 26.32
CA TYR A 26 3.95 14.01 27.13
C TYR A 26 3.44 14.58 28.46
N PHE A 27 2.37 15.38 28.43
CA PHE A 27 1.77 15.94 29.65
C PHE A 27 1.21 14.85 30.56
N PHE A 28 0.54 13.84 30.01
CA PHE A 28 0.06 12.69 30.78
C PHE A 28 1.21 11.88 31.40
N GLY A 29 2.32 11.70 30.69
CA GLY A 29 3.55 11.13 31.25
C GLY A 29 4.06 11.93 32.45
N LYS A 30 4.16 13.26 32.31
CA LYS A 30 4.58 14.15 33.40
C LYS A 30 3.64 14.10 34.61
N LEU A 31 2.32 14.00 34.39
CA LEU A 31 1.35 13.78 35.48
C LEU A 31 1.56 12.44 36.19
N LYS A 32 2.09 11.43 35.48
CA LYS A 32 2.53 10.16 36.06
C LYS A 32 3.99 10.16 36.55
N LYS A 33 4.62 11.33 36.64
CA LYS A 33 5.99 11.56 37.16
C LYS A 33 7.11 10.90 36.34
N PHE A 34 6.92 10.70 35.05
CA PHE A 34 8.00 10.26 34.16
C PHE A 34 7.95 10.96 32.79
N ASP A 35 9.03 10.89 32.02
CA ASP A 35 9.01 11.33 30.62
C ASP A 35 8.61 10.17 29.71
N ILE A 36 7.51 10.31 28.99
CA ILE A 36 7.02 9.23 28.10
C ILE A 36 8.04 8.85 27.02
N ARG A 37 8.95 9.76 26.67
CA ARG A 37 9.98 9.57 25.65
C ARG A 37 11.17 8.72 26.13
N GLU A 38 11.21 8.42 27.43
CA GLU A 38 12.16 7.49 28.04
C GLU A 38 11.61 6.06 28.13
N LYS A 39 10.39 5.84 27.61
CA LYS A 39 9.69 4.56 27.65
C LYS A 39 9.31 4.10 26.24
N GLY A 40 9.13 2.78 26.10
CA GLY A 40 8.67 2.15 24.86
C GLY A 40 9.55 2.49 23.65
N ASP A 41 8.92 3.04 22.61
CA ASP A 41 9.56 3.46 21.37
C ASP A 41 10.17 4.87 21.43
N GLY A 42 10.05 5.55 22.58
CA GLY A 42 10.53 6.91 22.80
C GLY A 42 9.72 8.00 22.09
N ILE A 43 8.56 7.66 21.52
CA ILE A 43 7.70 8.57 20.76
C ILE A 43 6.61 9.12 21.68
N ALA A 44 6.39 10.44 21.66
CA ALA A 44 5.35 11.09 22.47
C ALA A 44 3.97 11.05 21.77
N GLY A 45 3.46 9.85 21.48
CA GLY A 45 2.21 9.65 20.75
C GLY A 45 1.26 8.62 21.39
N THR A 46 0.11 8.42 20.75
CA THR A 46 -0.99 7.55 21.22
C THR A 46 -0.56 6.12 21.53
N VAL A 47 0.24 5.49 20.68
CA VAL A 47 0.66 4.09 20.86
C VAL A 47 1.52 3.93 22.12
N ASN A 48 2.47 4.84 22.33
CA ASN A 48 3.31 4.81 23.52
C ASN A 48 2.52 5.17 24.79
N ALA A 49 1.53 6.07 24.68
CA ALA A 49 0.58 6.36 25.75
C ALA A 49 -0.27 5.13 26.10
N TYR A 50 -0.74 4.37 25.11
CA TYR A 50 -1.47 3.14 25.35
C TYR A 50 -0.63 2.11 26.10
N HIS A 51 0.61 1.88 25.67
CA HIS A 51 1.49 0.88 26.29
C HIS A 51 1.96 1.27 27.70
N ASN A 52 2.18 2.56 28.00
CA ASN A 52 2.79 2.99 29.28
C ASN A 52 1.83 3.67 30.26
N LEU A 53 0.74 4.24 29.77
CA LEU A 53 -0.24 4.96 30.60
C LEU A 53 -1.61 4.27 30.60
N GLY A 54 -1.90 3.44 29.59
CA GLY A 54 -3.16 2.73 29.42
C GLY A 54 -4.21 3.50 28.62
N LEU A 55 -5.32 2.81 28.32
CA LEU A 55 -6.36 3.28 27.39
C LEU A 55 -6.97 4.63 27.80
N LYS A 56 -7.10 4.89 29.11
CA LYS A 56 -7.65 6.15 29.67
C LYS A 56 -6.88 7.40 29.20
N PHE A 57 -5.58 7.28 28.93
CA PHE A 57 -4.76 8.39 28.44
C PHE A 57 -4.52 8.33 26.93
N ALA A 58 -4.53 7.12 26.35
CA ALA A 58 -4.40 6.93 24.92
C ALA A 58 -5.58 7.52 24.13
N ILE A 59 -6.83 7.29 24.57
CA ILE A 59 -8.02 7.78 23.85
C ILE A 59 -8.03 9.32 23.76
N PRO A 60 -7.88 10.09 24.88
CA PRO A 60 -7.82 11.55 24.79
C PRO A 60 -6.64 12.06 23.95
N THR A 61 -5.49 11.37 24.03
CA THR A 61 -4.33 11.69 23.19
C THR A 61 -4.68 11.54 21.71
N ALA A 62 -5.27 10.42 21.32
CA ALA A 62 -5.68 10.15 19.94
C ALA A 62 -6.69 11.16 19.42
N ILE A 63 -7.72 11.45 20.23
CA ILE A 63 -8.77 12.41 19.89
C ILE A 63 -8.15 13.79 19.67
N PHE A 64 -7.35 14.28 20.61
CA PHE A 64 -6.73 15.61 20.50
C PHE A 64 -5.75 15.68 19.33
N ASP A 65 -4.87 14.67 19.19
CA ASP A 65 -3.87 14.66 18.12
C ASP A 65 -4.52 14.56 16.73
N THR A 66 -5.70 13.96 16.61
CA THR A 66 -6.48 13.96 15.37
C THR A 66 -7.19 15.29 15.16
N LEU A 67 -7.97 15.74 16.15
CA LEU A 67 -8.79 16.95 16.03
C LEU A 67 -7.97 18.21 15.78
N LYS A 68 -6.75 18.31 16.33
CA LYS A 68 -5.89 19.47 16.07
C LYS A 68 -5.57 19.64 14.58
N GLY A 69 -5.46 18.55 13.82
CA GLY A 69 -5.27 18.61 12.36
C GLY A 69 -6.47 19.22 11.63
N VAL A 70 -7.69 18.93 12.09
CA VAL A 70 -8.93 19.55 11.58
C VAL A 70 -8.99 21.03 11.99
N PHE A 71 -8.74 21.31 13.28
CA PHE A 71 -8.93 22.64 13.84
C PHE A 71 -7.98 23.68 13.26
N VAL A 72 -6.72 23.36 12.98
CA VAL A 72 -5.77 24.35 12.44
C VAL A 72 -6.17 24.86 11.06
N ILE A 73 -6.74 23.99 10.21
CA ILE A 73 -7.25 24.37 8.90
C ILE A 73 -8.52 25.20 9.06
N PHE A 74 -9.44 24.77 9.92
CA PHE A 74 -10.68 25.50 10.18
C PHE A 74 -10.43 26.90 10.75
N ILE A 75 -9.51 27.03 11.72
CA ILE A 75 -9.10 28.31 12.30
C ILE A 75 -8.49 29.20 11.21
N ALA A 76 -7.60 28.65 10.38
CA ALA A 76 -6.97 29.43 9.32
C ALA A 76 -7.98 30.00 8.31
N LEU A 77 -8.92 29.17 7.85
CA LEU A 77 -10.01 29.60 6.97
C LEU A 77 -10.93 30.63 7.65
N SER A 78 -11.26 30.42 8.93
CA SER A 78 -12.11 31.34 9.70
C SER A 78 -11.45 32.70 9.94
N MET A 79 -10.12 32.75 9.98
CA MET A 79 -9.35 33.99 10.06
C MET A 79 -9.25 34.72 8.72
N GLY A 80 -9.77 34.15 7.64
CA GLY A 80 -9.68 34.72 6.29
C GLY A 80 -8.33 34.52 5.62
N ALA A 81 -7.56 33.50 6.03
CA ALA A 81 -6.33 33.13 5.33
C ALA A 81 -6.66 32.58 3.94
N ASP A 82 -5.76 32.83 2.99
CA ASP A 82 -5.86 32.26 1.67
C ASP A 82 -5.80 30.73 1.76
N PHE A 83 -6.50 30.07 0.83
CA PHE A 83 -6.64 28.61 0.80
C PHE A 83 -5.31 27.87 1.01
N VAL A 84 -4.27 28.26 0.27
CA VAL A 84 -2.94 27.64 0.33
C VAL A 84 -2.34 27.77 1.73
N PHE A 85 -2.43 28.94 2.37
CA PHE A 85 -1.88 29.18 3.70
C PHE A 85 -2.67 28.45 4.79
N ALA A 86 -3.97 28.25 4.59
CA ALA A 86 -4.77 27.37 5.45
C ALA A 86 -4.30 25.91 5.36
N GLN A 87 -3.86 25.43 4.20
CA GLN A 87 -3.28 24.08 4.09
C GLN A 87 -1.87 24.00 4.68
N LEU A 88 -1.06 25.05 4.50
CA LEU A 88 0.26 25.16 5.11
C LEU A 88 0.20 25.19 6.64
N SER A 89 -0.88 25.72 7.25
CA SER A 89 -1.07 25.62 8.71
C SER A 89 -1.25 24.17 9.19
N GLY A 90 -1.92 23.32 8.39
CA GLY A 90 -2.01 21.88 8.62
C GLY A 90 -0.64 21.20 8.59
N LEU A 91 0.17 21.47 7.56
CA LEU A 91 1.53 20.95 7.47
C LEU A 91 2.42 21.45 8.62
N ALA A 92 2.26 22.71 9.01
CA ALA A 92 2.94 23.29 10.17
C ALA A 92 2.52 22.59 11.48
N ALA A 93 1.26 22.16 11.61
CA ALA A 93 0.80 21.40 12.76
C ALA A 93 1.42 20.00 12.83
N ILE A 94 1.60 19.32 11.68
CA ILE A 94 2.37 18.07 11.62
C ILE A 94 3.81 18.33 12.09
N ALA A 95 4.46 19.38 11.55
CA ALA A 95 5.82 19.74 11.93
C ALA A 95 5.94 20.07 13.43
N GLY A 96 4.97 20.81 13.99
CA GLY A 96 4.89 21.10 15.42
C GLY A 96 4.77 19.86 16.27
N HIS A 97 3.90 18.92 15.89
CA HIS A 97 3.72 17.67 16.64
C HIS A 97 4.98 16.79 16.65
N VAL A 98 5.71 16.76 15.53
CA VAL A 98 6.96 15.99 15.39
C VAL A 98 8.14 16.69 16.09
N PHE A 99 8.25 18.02 15.91
CA PHE A 99 9.33 18.85 16.43
C PHE A 99 8.81 19.96 17.36
N PRO A 100 8.19 19.61 18.50
CA PRO A 100 7.68 20.57 19.48
C PRO A 100 8.82 21.26 20.23
N PHE A 101 8.87 22.59 20.15
CA PHE A 101 9.96 23.40 20.68
C PHE A 101 10.21 23.18 22.19
N TYR A 102 9.15 23.11 23.00
CA TYR A 102 9.25 23.06 24.47
C TYR A 102 9.70 21.71 25.04
N ILE A 103 9.78 20.67 24.20
CA ILE A 103 10.34 19.36 24.58
C ILE A 103 11.57 19.01 23.74
N LYS A 104 12.40 20.00 23.41
CA LYS A 104 13.68 19.79 22.69
C LYS A 104 13.47 19.09 21.34
N PHE A 105 12.38 19.41 20.63
CA PHE A 105 12.08 18.90 19.28
C PHE A 105 11.98 17.37 19.17
N ARG A 106 11.61 16.69 20.26
CA ARG A 106 11.38 15.24 20.31
C ARG A 106 9.92 14.95 20.61
N GLY A 107 9.08 14.96 19.58
CA GLY A 107 7.63 14.80 19.67
C GLY A 107 7.11 13.42 19.23
N GLY A 108 5.96 13.45 18.58
CA GLY A 108 5.29 12.27 18.01
C GLY A 108 5.65 12.04 16.54
N GLN A 109 4.95 11.11 15.89
CA GLN A 109 5.15 10.76 14.47
C GLN A 109 4.19 11.45 13.50
N GLY A 110 3.22 12.23 13.98
CA GLY A 110 2.36 13.03 13.10
C GLY A 110 1.20 12.29 12.44
N MET A 111 1.13 10.95 12.53
CA MET A 111 0.12 10.14 11.84
C MET A 111 -1.33 10.49 12.25
N ALA A 112 -1.59 10.73 13.54
CA ALA A 112 -2.93 11.13 14.00
C ALA A 112 -3.30 12.55 13.50
N CYS A 113 -2.37 13.50 13.55
CA CYS A 113 -2.56 14.86 13.05
C CYS A 113 -2.82 14.88 11.54
N THR A 114 -2.03 14.10 10.80
CA THR A 114 -2.19 13.80 9.37
C THR A 114 -3.58 13.23 9.08
N SER A 115 -4.02 12.23 9.86
CA SER A 115 -5.36 11.64 9.72
C SER A 115 -6.48 12.67 9.93
N GLY A 116 -6.29 13.61 10.86
CA GLY A 116 -7.20 14.74 11.06
C GLY A 116 -7.28 15.68 9.86
N ILE A 117 -6.14 16.01 9.25
CA ILE A 117 -6.10 16.83 8.03
C ILE A 117 -6.80 16.12 6.87
N LEU A 118 -6.54 14.82 6.68
CA LEU A 118 -7.23 14.01 5.68
C LEU A 118 -8.73 13.95 5.92
N LEU A 119 -9.18 13.85 7.18
CA LEU A 119 -10.59 13.92 7.53
C LEU A 119 -11.21 15.26 7.11
N ALA A 120 -10.51 16.39 7.34
CA ALA A 120 -10.98 17.69 6.88
C ALA A 120 -11.14 17.75 5.36
N TYR A 121 -10.23 17.13 4.60
CA TYR A 121 -10.34 17.04 3.14
C TYR A 121 -11.49 16.13 2.70
N LEU A 122 -11.63 14.96 3.32
CA LEU A 122 -12.71 14.02 3.03
C LEU A 122 -14.08 14.63 3.29
N LEU A 123 -14.25 15.42 4.35
CA LEU A 123 -15.50 16.13 4.62
C LEU A 123 -15.89 17.07 3.48
N ASN A 124 -14.92 17.76 2.86
CA ASN A 124 -15.19 18.58 1.68
C ASN A 124 -15.66 17.72 0.50
N TYR A 125 -15.07 16.55 0.26
CA TYR A 125 -15.48 15.64 -0.81
C TYR A 125 -16.85 14.98 -0.55
N ILE A 126 -17.19 14.69 0.70
CA ILE A 126 -18.49 14.13 1.10
C ILE A 126 -19.64 15.08 0.76
N LEU A 127 -19.43 16.38 0.92
CA LEU A 127 -20.45 17.39 0.63
C LEU A 127 -20.71 17.56 -0.88
N VAL A 128 -19.76 17.17 -1.74
CA VAL A 128 -19.85 17.40 -3.20
C VAL A 128 -20.51 16.23 -3.94
N GLY A 129 -20.47 14.99 -3.40
CA GLY A 129 -21.06 13.83 -4.09
C GLY A 129 -21.23 12.58 -3.21
N PRO A 130 -22.37 12.41 -2.51
CA PRO A 130 -22.60 11.31 -1.58
C PRO A 130 -22.80 9.93 -2.24
N GLU A 131 -23.26 9.88 -3.49
CA GLU A 131 -23.62 8.62 -4.17
C GLU A 131 -22.38 7.73 -4.45
N MET A 132 -21.27 8.35 -4.83
CA MET A 132 -19.99 7.68 -5.10
C MET A 132 -19.38 7.10 -3.81
N LEU A 133 -19.62 7.75 -2.68
CA LEU A 133 -19.11 7.32 -1.40
C LEU A 133 -19.71 6.01 -0.95
N ILE A 134 -20.96 5.70 -1.27
CA ILE A 134 -21.60 4.44 -0.85
C ILE A 134 -20.88 3.24 -1.48
N PHE A 135 -20.60 3.29 -2.79
CA PHE A 135 -19.85 2.23 -3.48
C PHE A 135 -18.43 2.12 -2.93
N LEU A 136 -17.74 3.25 -2.77
CA LEU A 136 -16.39 3.31 -2.20
C LEU A 136 -16.35 2.81 -0.75
N PHE A 137 -17.33 3.16 0.09
CA PHE A 137 -17.43 2.72 1.48
C PHE A 137 -17.66 1.21 1.56
N CYS A 138 -18.60 0.66 0.79
CA CYS A 138 -18.82 -0.79 0.73
C CYS A 138 -17.55 -1.54 0.31
N TYR A 139 -16.86 -1.02 -0.69
CA TYR A 139 -15.61 -1.56 -1.20
C TYR A 139 -14.45 -1.45 -0.19
N LEU A 140 -14.29 -0.30 0.46
CA LEU A 140 -13.28 -0.05 1.50
C LEU A 140 -13.54 -0.88 2.76
N ILE A 141 -14.80 -1.07 3.18
CA ILE A 141 -15.15 -1.93 4.31
C ILE A 141 -14.64 -3.35 4.08
N PHE A 142 -14.79 -3.89 2.87
CA PHE A 142 -14.31 -5.23 2.56
C PHE A 142 -12.78 -5.33 2.68
N ILE A 143 -12.05 -4.34 2.17
CA ILE A 143 -10.58 -4.24 2.32
C ILE A 143 -10.20 -4.13 3.81
N ILE A 144 -10.89 -3.26 4.56
CA ILE A 144 -10.65 -3.08 5.99
C ILE A 144 -10.83 -4.42 6.72
N VAL A 145 -11.94 -5.11 6.51
CA VAL A 145 -12.24 -6.39 7.18
C VAL A 145 -11.13 -7.42 6.91
N ILE A 146 -10.69 -7.55 5.65
CA ILE A 146 -9.58 -8.46 5.27
C ILE A 146 -8.30 -8.10 6.03
N PHE A 147 -7.84 -6.84 5.95
CA PHE A 147 -6.55 -6.44 6.52
C PHE A 147 -6.59 -6.30 8.06
N VAL A 148 -7.74 -6.01 8.68
CA VAL A 148 -7.94 -6.14 10.13
C VAL A 148 -7.73 -7.58 10.55
N TYR A 149 -8.37 -8.53 9.87
CA TYR A 149 -8.27 -9.95 10.19
C TYR A 149 -6.82 -10.44 10.12
N ILE A 150 -6.11 -10.08 9.04
CA ILE A 150 -4.72 -10.51 8.80
C ILE A 150 -3.76 -9.86 9.81
N THR A 151 -3.73 -8.52 9.85
CA THR A 151 -2.66 -7.77 10.50
C THR A 151 -2.92 -7.53 11.97
N ARG A 152 -4.21 -7.40 12.36
CA ARG A 152 -4.64 -6.94 13.69
C ARG A 152 -4.03 -5.60 14.09
N THR A 153 -3.59 -4.81 13.11
CA THR A 153 -3.00 -3.48 13.33
C THR A 153 -3.72 -2.46 12.44
N GLY A 154 -4.05 -1.30 12.99
CA GLY A 154 -4.64 -0.20 12.21
C GLY A 154 -3.68 0.43 11.19
N VAL A 155 -2.37 0.26 11.38
CA VAL A 155 -1.33 0.96 10.62
C VAL A 155 -1.32 0.57 9.13
N ILE A 156 -1.31 -0.73 8.82
CA ILE A 156 -1.33 -1.21 7.42
C ILE A 156 -2.67 -0.86 6.76
N ILE A 157 -3.76 -0.87 7.53
CA ILE A 157 -5.09 -0.54 7.02
C ILE A 157 -5.16 0.93 6.64
N ALA A 158 -4.66 1.82 7.49
CA ALA A 158 -4.59 3.25 7.22
C ALA A 158 -3.83 3.50 5.90
N LEU A 159 -2.68 2.85 5.70
CA LEU A 159 -1.93 2.99 4.45
C LEU A 159 -2.74 2.66 3.19
N ILE A 160 -3.41 1.51 3.21
CA ILE A 160 -4.15 1.02 2.04
C ILE A 160 -5.39 1.89 1.79
N VAL A 161 -6.16 2.14 2.85
CA VAL A 161 -7.43 2.88 2.76
C VAL A 161 -7.19 4.33 2.39
N LEU A 162 -6.21 5.00 2.98
CA LEU A 162 -5.92 6.41 2.70
C LEU A 162 -5.40 6.59 1.27
N ALA A 163 -4.51 5.71 0.79
CA ALA A 163 -4.05 5.74 -0.59
C ALA A 163 -5.19 5.55 -1.60
N LEU A 164 -6.10 4.60 -1.33
CA LEU A 164 -7.29 4.39 -2.16
C LEU A 164 -8.22 5.60 -2.14
N LEU A 165 -8.50 6.17 -0.95
CA LEU A 165 -9.32 7.37 -0.82
C LEU A 165 -8.73 8.56 -1.59
N GLY A 166 -7.41 8.77 -1.53
CA GLY A 166 -6.74 9.83 -2.28
C GLY A 166 -6.81 9.64 -3.79
N TYR A 167 -6.62 8.39 -4.23
CA TYR A 167 -6.80 8.04 -5.64
C TYR A 167 -8.25 8.28 -6.11
N THR A 168 -9.24 7.85 -5.34
CA THR A 168 -10.65 8.10 -5.65
C THR A 168 -10.96 9.59 -5.71
N ALA A 169 -10.53 10.36 -4.70
CA ALA A 169 -10.75 11.80 -4.69
C ALA A 169 -10.16 12.48 -5.94
N PHE A 170 -8.96 12.06 -6.36
CA PHE A 170 -8.32 12.60 -7.56
C PHE A 170 -9.07 12.27 -8.85
N ILE A 171 -9.52 11.03 -9.04
CA ILE A 171 -10.22 10.62 -10.27
C ILE A 171 -11.56 11.34 -10.44
N TYR A 172 -12.31 11.51 -9.36
CA TYR A 172 -13.64 12.12 -9.43
C TYR A 172 -13.64 13.64 -9.30
N TYR A 173 -12.63 14.21 -8.63
CA TYR A 173 -12.47 15.65 -8.46
C TYR A 173 -11.07 16.10 -8.87
N PRO A 174 -10.67 15.92 -10.14
CA PRO A 174 -9.30 16.18 -10.58
C PRO A 174 -8.88 17.66 -10.38
N GLU A 175 -9.83 18.58 -10.53
CA GLU A 175 -9.63 20.03 -10.37
C GLU A 175 -9.70 20.51 -8.91
N SER A 176 -9.86 19.60 -7.95
CA SER A 176 -9.94 19.99 -6.54
C SER A 176 -8.62 20.64 -6.08
N PRO A 177 -8.66 21.85 -5.50
CA PRO A 177 -7.45 22.50 -5.00
C PRO A 177 -6.84 21.77 -3.80
N TYR A 178 -7.57 20.84 -3.18
CA TYR A 178 -7.09 20.00 -2.08
C TYR A 178 -6.17 18.86 -2.55
N ASN A 179 -6.21 18.46 -3.83
CA ASN A 179 -5.52 17.25 -4.32
C ASN A 179 -4.02 17.25 -4.02
N LEU A 180 -3.33 18.37 -4.27
CA LEU A 180 -1.89 18.49 -3.99
C LEU A 180 -1.58 18.22 -2.51
N PHE A 181 -2.33 18.86 -1.60
CA PHE A 181 -2.11 18.71 -0.17
C PHE A 181 -2.53 17.33 0.35
N PHE A 182 -3.59 16.76 -0.22
CA PHE A 182 -4.02 15.38 0.08
C PHE A 182 -2.90 14.39 -0.21
N TRP A 183 -2.27 14.49 -1.39
CA TRP A 183 -1.15 13.63 -1.78
C TRP A 183 0.11 13.87 -0.94
N ILE A 184 0.43 15.11 -0.58
CA ILE A 184 1.55 15.42 0.33
C ILE A 184 1.35 14.73 1.69
N VAL A 185 0.13 14.82 2.23
CA VAL A 185 -0.20 14.26 3.54
C VAL A 185 -0.22 12.72 3.50
N ILE A 186 -0.74 12.10 2.44
CA ILE A 186 -0.58 10.65 2.21
C ILE A 186 0.89 10.26 2.11
N ALA A 187 1.68 10.97 1.31
CA ALA A 187 3.09 10.64 1.09
C ALA A 187 3.88 10.70 2.41
N TYR A 188 3.56 11.66 3.27
CA TYR A 188 4.10 11.73 4.62
C TYR A 188 3.72 10.49 5.46
N ASP A 189 2.45 10.13 5.55
CA ASP A 189 1.98 8.96 6.32
C ASP A 189 2.58 7.65 5.81
N MET A 190 2.65 7.50 4.48
CA MET A 190 3.32 6.38 3.81
C MET A 190 4.80 6.32 4.17
N SER A 191 5.50 7.46 4.20
CA SER A 191 6.92 7.52 4.55
C SER A 191 7.18 7.13 5.99
N VAL A 192 6.36 7.63 6.93
CA VAL A 192 6.46 7.31 8.36
C VAL A 192 6.19 5.82 8.59
N THR A 193 5.14 5.28 7.97
CA THR A 193 4.82 3.86 8.14
C THR A 193 5.85 2.95 7.47
N PHE A 194 6.36 3.34 6.30
CA PHE A 194 7.44 2.60 5.65
C PHE A 194 8.70 2.58 6.52
N TYR A 195 9.04 3.72 7.15
CA TYR A 195 10.12 3.77 8.13
C TYR A 195 9.89 2.80 9.31
N ASP A 196 8.68 2.76 9.86
CA ASP A 196 8.33 1.83 10.95
C ASP A 196 8.32 0.36 10.51
N MET A 197 7.93 0.08 9.26
CA MET A 197 8.03 -1.25 8.66
C MET A 197 9.49 -1.68 8.52
N VAL A 198 10.37 -0.82 8.01
CA VAL A 198 11.81 -1.09 7.88
C VAL A 198 12.47 -1.30 9.24
N LYS A 199 12.03 -0.58 10.27
CA LYS A 199 12.47 -0.78 11.67
C LYS A 199 11.85 -2.03 12.34
N GLY A 200 10.99 -2.77 11.64
CA GLY A 200 10.36 -3.99 12.16
C GLY A 200 9.34 -3.73 13.26
N LYS A 201 8.80 -2.50 13.36
CA LYS A 201 7.75 -2.17 14.32
C LYS A 201 6.37 -2.66 13.88
N VAL A 202 6.13 -2.74 12.57
CA VAL A 202 4.83 -3.08 11.97
C VAL A 202 4.80 -4.52 11.45
N ILE A 203 5.79 -4.89 10.62
CA ILE A 203 5.90 -6.23 10.02
C ILE A 203 7.17 -6.90 10.54
N LYS A 204 7.01 -8.09 11.12
CA LYS A 204 8.12 -8.93 11.58
C LYS A 204 8.12 -10.23 10.81
N ILE A 205 9.16 -10.46 10.02
CA ILE A 205 9.37 -11.71 9.28
C ILE A 205 10.61 -12.39 9.88
N GLU A 206 10.41 -13.53 10.51
CA GLU A 206 11.49 -14.30 11.15
C GLU A 206 12.15 -15.31 10.21
N ASP A 207 11.50 -15.64 9.09
CA ASP A 207 11.98 -16.62 8.13
C ASP A 207 13.37 -16.27 7.56
N LYS A 208 14.35 -17.13 7.84
CA LYS A 208 15.76 -16.95 7.42
C LYS A 208 15.91 -16.97 5.90
N THR A 209 15.08 -17.77 5.22
CA THR A 209 15.11 -17.87 3.75
C THR A 209 14.67 -16.55 3.12
N PHE A 210 13.60 -15.95 3.63
CA PHE A 210 13.11 -14.65 3.24
C PHE A 210 14.14 -13.56 3.50
N LYS A 211 14.74 -13.50 4.70
CA LYS A 211 15.79 -12.50 5.00
C LYS A 211 16.97 -12.56 4.03
N THR A 212 17.31 -13.75 3.53
CA THR A 212 18.39 -13.92 2.56
C THR A 212 17.98 -13.51 1.13
N HIS A 213 16.69 -13.60 0.78
CA HIS A 213 16.17 -13.41 -0.58
C HIS A 213 15.04 -12.38 -0.67
N TRP A 214 14.98 -11.41 0.26
CA TRP A 214 13.88 -10.45 0.39
C TRP A 214 13.69 -9.62 -0.89
N TRP A 215 14.81 -9.30 -1.54
CA TRP A 215 14.85 -8.52 -2.78
C TRP A 215 14.06 -9.18 -3.92
N ARG A 216 13.93 -10.52 -3.94
CA ARG A 216 13.11 -11.23 -4.93
C ARG A 216 11.62 -10.92 -4.79
N VAL A 217 11.17 -10.67 -3.56
CA VAL A 217 9.79 -10.26 -3.30
C VAL A 217 9.63 -8.77 -3.60
N ALA A 218 10.63 -7.95 -3.30
CA ALA A 218 10.62 -6.52 -3.59
C ALA A 218 10.69 -6.19 -5.10
N ILE A 219 11.39 -7.00 -5.91
CA ILE A 219 11.50 -6.76 -7.36
C ILE A 219 10.24 -7.15 -8.13
N ARG A 220 9.43 -8.06 -7.58
CA ARG A 220 8.28 -8.63 -8.30
C ARG A 220 7.22 -7.58 -8.67
N PRO A 221 6.82 -6.63 -7.79
CA PRO A 221 5.94 -5.52 -8.18
C PRO A 221 6.45 -4.67 -9.36
N PHE A 222 7.76 -4.59 -9.61
CA PHE A 222 8.31 -3.86 -10.77
C PHE A 222 7.96 -4.52 -12.10
N ALA A 223 7.47 -5.76 -12.11
CA ALA A 223 6.91 -6.37 -13.31
C ALA A 223 5.68 -5.61 -13.84
N ILE A 224 5.06 -4.72 -13.04
CA ILE A 224 4.04 -3.79 -13.52
C ILE A 224 4.53 -2.92 -14.68
N LEU A 225 5.85 -2.69 -14.80
CA LEU A 225 6.43 -1.97 -15.94
C LEU A 225 6.12 -2.63 -17.29
N PHE A 226 6.03 -3.97 -17.34
CA PHE A 226 5.60 -4.67 -18.55
C PHE A 226 4.13 -4.41 -18.88
N ILE A 227 3.27 -4.31 -17.86
CA ILE A 227 1.85 -3.98 -18.03
C ILE A 227 1.71 -2.53 -18.49
N ILE A 228 2.40 -1.60 -17.86
CA ILE A 228 2.42 -0.19 -18.25
C ILE A 228 2.88 -0.07 -19.70
N PHE A 229 3.95 -0.77 -20.08
CA PHE A 229 4.39 -0.83 -21.47
C PHE A 229 3.28 -1.34 -22.39
N TYR A 230 2.58 -2.42 -22.01
CA TYR A 230 1.48 -2.97 -22.82
C TYR A 230 0.27 -2.02 -22.95
N VAL A 231 0.02 -1.19 -21.93
CA VAL A 231 -1.03 -0.15 -22.01
C VAL A 231 -0.73 0.81 -23.15
N PHE A 232 0.53 1.27 -23.28
CA PHE A 232 0.92 2.28 -24.27
C PHE A 232 1.33 1.73 -25.65
N TYR A 233 1.78 0.47 -25.74
CA TYR A 233 2.31 -0.10 -26.98
C TYR A 233 1.45 -1.23 -27.54
N PRO A 234 1.52 -1.52 -28.86
CA PRO A 234 0.83 -2.64 -29.48
C PRO A 234 1.23 -4.00 -28.89
N GLN A 235 0.34 -4.98 -29.02
CA GLN A 235 0.55 -6.35 -28.53
C GLN A 235 1.83 -6.98 -29.11
N ILE A 236 2.07 -6.85 -30.41
CA ILE A 236 3.24 -7.42 -31.08
C ILE A 236 4.54 -6.85 -30.49
N THR A 237 4.63 -5.53 -30.33
CA THR A 237 5.81 -4.86 -29.75
C THR A 237 6.04 -5.30 -28.30
N THR A 238 4.97 -5.43 -27.54
CA THR A 238 5.03 -5.90 -26.14
C THR A 238 5.49 -7.35 -26.06
N LEU A 239 4.98 -8.23 -26.92
CA LEU A 239 5.40 -9.63 -27.00
C LEU A 239 6.86 -9.74 -27.40
N GLN A 240 7.35 -8.93 -28.35
CA GLN A 240 8.78 -8.89 -28.69
C GLN A 240 9.62 -8.48 -27.49
N PHE A 241 9.24 -7.44 -26.77
CA PHE A 241 9.96 -6.96 -25.60
C PHE A 241 10.04 -8.03 -24.50
N ILE A 242 8.89 -8.58 -24.08
CA ILE A 242 8.83 -9.63 -23.05
C ILE A 242 9.54 -10.89 -23.55
N GLY A 243 9.38 -11.24 -24.82
CA GLY A 243 9.98 -12.42 -25.45
C GLY A 243 11.50 -12.37 -25.46
N ILE A 244 12.10 -11.20 -25.75
CA ILE A 244 13.56 -11.02 -25.66
C ILE A 244 14.06 -11.23 -24.23
N VAL A 245 13.38 -10.63 -23.25
CA VAL A 245 13.74 -10.79 -21.83
C VAL A 245 13.55 -12.25 -21.40
N ALA A 246 12.43 -12.88 -21.76
CA ALA A 246 12.15 -14.29 -21.46
C ALA A 246 13.20 -15.22 -22.08
N LEU A 247 13.58 -14.99 -23.35
CA LEU A 247 14.58 -15.79 -24.05
C LEU A 247 15.94 -15.73 -23.34
N PHE A 248 16.36 -14.55 -22.89
CA PHE A 248 17.57 -14.41 -22.08
C PHE A 248 17.52 -15.31 -20.83
N PHE A 249 16.41 -15.30 -20.07
CA PHE A 249 16.25 -16.13 -18.88
C PHE A 249 16.15 -17.63 -19.21
N ILE A 250 15.54 -18.00 -20.33
CA ILE A 250 15.49 -19.40 -20.81
C ILE A 250 16.89 -19.90 -21.15
N VAL A 251 17.66 -19.12 -21.93
CA VAL A 251 19.05 -19.47 -22.30
C VAL A 251 19.92 -19.59 -21.04
N PHE A 252 19.74 -18.66 -20.10
CA PHE A 252 20.41 -18.72 -18.80
C PHE A 252 20.09 -20.00 -18.02
N ASP A 253 18.82 -20.40 -17.94
CA ASP A 253 18.41 -21.64 -17.27
C ASP A 253 18.91 -22.90 -18.00
N ILE A 254 18.91 -22.92 -19.34
CA ILE A 254 19.45 -24.02 -20.13
C ILE A 254 20.96 -24.17 -19.89
N TYR A 255 21.71 -23.07 -19.96
CA TYR A 255 23.15 -23.07 -19.67
C TYR A 255 23.44 -23.62 -18.27
N ARG A 256 22.63 -23.22 -17.29
CA ARG A 256 22.70 -23.73 -15.92
C ARG A 256 22.43 -25.23 -15.83
N PHE A 257 21.52 -25.79 -16.63
CA PHE A 257 21.29 -27.24 -16.66
C PHE A 257 22.40 -28.01 -17.36
N MET A 258 22.99 -27.43 -18.41
CA MET A 258 24.04 -28.08 -19.19
C MET A 258 25.39 -28.14 -18.44
N SER A 259 25.69 -27.17 -17.57
CA SER A 259 26.96 -27.12 -16.85
C SER A 259 26.78 -27.27 -15.34
N LYS A 260 27.19 -28.42 -14.81
CA LYS A 260 27.21 -28.68 -13.35
C LYS A 260 28.07 -27.65 -12.61
N GLN A 261 29.19 -27.25 -13.20
CA GLN A 261 30.06 -26.19 -12.68
C GLN A 261 29.36 -24.82 -12.68
N ALA A 262 28.63 -24.46 -13.74
CA ALA A 262 27.86 -23.21 -13.76
C ALA A 262 26.73 -23.22 -12.72
N ASN A 263 26.03 -24.35 -12.57
CA ASN A 263 24.97 -24.50 -11.58
C ASN A 263 25.51 -24.36 -10.15
N GLU A 264 26.64 -24.99 -9.85
CA GLU A 264 27.32 -24.89 -8.54
C GLU A 264 27.93 -23.49 -8.29
N LEU A 265 28.46 -22.84 -9.32
CA LEU A 265 29.05 -21.49 -9.23
C LEU A 265 27.96 -20.43 -9.00
N ILE A 266 26.82 -20.53 -9.68
CA ILE A 266 25.66 -19.67 -9.43
C ILE A 266 25.09 -19.93 -8.03
N ALA A 267 25.02 -21.19 -7.59
CA ALA A 267 24.59 -21.56 -6.23
C ALA A 267 25.47 -20.94 -5.12
N THR A 268 26.78 -20.86 -5.36
CA THR A 268 27.77 -20.46 -4.34
C THR A 268 28.10 -18.97 -4.38
N LYS A 269 28.30 -18.38 -5.57
CA LYS A 269 28.62 -16.95 -5.75
C LYS A 269 27.38 -16.06 -5.82
N VAL A 270 26.24 -16.60 -6.30
CA VAL A 270 24.97 -15.86 -6.38
C VAL A 270 23.90 -16.57 -5.58
N LYS A 271 24.20 -16.84 -4.29
CA LYS A 271 23.25 -17.32 -3.27
C LYS A 271 21.95 -16.51 -3.24
N ALA A 272 21.95 -15.30 -3.78
CA ALA A 272 20.81 -14.42 -3.89
C ALA A 272 19.77 -14.84 -4.96
N LEU A 273 20.17 -15.48 -6.07
CA LEU A 273 19.31 -15.62 -7.27
C LEU A 273 18.36 -16.83 -7.22
N LEU A 274 18.84 -18.02 -6.85
CA LEU A 274 18.10 -19.29 -7.01
C LEU A 274 17.92 -20.05 -5.69
N ARG A 275 16.74 -20.64 -5.48
CA ARG A 275 16.46 -21.53 -4.35
C ARG A 275 17.07 -22.92 -4.59
N LYS A 276 17.35 -23.63 -3.50
CA LYS A 276 17.82 -25.03 -3.57
C LYS A 276 16.88 -25.96 -4.35
N THR A 277 15.58 -25.68 -4.31
CA THR A 277 14.55 -26.43 -5.04
C THR A 277 14.45 -26.07 -6.53
N GLU A 278 15.01 -24.93 -6.95
CA GLU A 278 15.04 -24.45 -8.34
C GLU A 278 16.27 -24.99 -9.09
N PHE A 279 17.18 -25.74 -8.46
CA PHE A 279 18.41 -26.22 -9.12
C PHE A 279 18.19 -27.18 -10.29
N LYS A 280 17.05 -27.89 -10.30
CA LYS A 280 16.69 -28.86 -11.33
C LYS A 280 15.43 -28.46 -12.12
N LYS A 281 14.92 -27.25 -11.92
CA LYS A 281 13.69 -26.74 -12.54
C LYS A 281 13.96 -25.36 -13.11
N PHE A 282 13.19 -24.93 -14.11
CA PHE A 282 13.26 -23.54 -14.59
C PHE A 282 13.02 -22.58 -13.42
N SER A 283 13.69 -21.43 -13.47
CA SER A 283 13.58 -20.42 -12.42
C SER A 283 12.16 -19.87 -12.35
N SER A 284 11.76 -19.38 -11.17
CA SER A 284 10.44 -18.74 -11.02
C SER A 284 10.26 -17.53 -11.95
N MET A 285 11.35 -16.82 -12.25
CA MET A 285 11.34 -15.65 -13.14
C MET A 285 11.11 -16.07 -14.59
N THR A 286 11.75 -17.15 -15.04
CA THR A 286 11.56 -17.69 -16.38
C THR A 286 10.11 -18.11 -16.59
N ILE A 287 9.54 -18.86 -15.64
CA ILE A 287 8.15 -19.33 -15.72
C ILE A 287 7.19 -18.14 -15.68
N PHE A 288 7.45 -17.14 -14.83
CA PHE A 288 6.66 -15.92 -14.77
C PHE A 288 6.67 -15.14 -16.10
N LEU A 289 7.83 -14.93 -16.72
CA LEU A 289 7.93 -14.20 -17.99
C LEU A 289 7.27 -14.96 -19.15
N VAL A 290 7.41 -16.29 -19.18
CA VAL A 290 6.71 -17.14 -20.15
C VAL A 290 5.20 -17.07 -19.94
N ALA A 291 4.73 -17.13 -18.69
CA ALA A 291 3.32 -17.00 -18.38
C ALA A 291 2.77 -15.63 -18.83
N MET A 292 3.47 -14.55 -18.52
CA MET A 292 3.13 -13.19 -18.98
C MET A 292 3.05 -13.10 -20.50
N PHE A 293 4.02 -13.67 -21.22
CA PHE A 293 4.02 -13.73 -22.69
C PHE A 293 2.79 -14.47 -23.21
N ILE A 294 2.49 -15.66 -22.68
CA ILE A 294 1.33 -16.46 -23.09
C ILE A 294 0.02 -15.74 -22.77
N THR A 295 -0.09 -15.13 -21.58
CA THR A 295 -1.28 -14.37 -21.17
C THR A 295 -1.55 -13.20 -22.11
N ILE A 296 -0.52 -12.44 -22.49
CA ILE A 296 -0.66 -11.33 -23.45
C ILE A 296 -0.95 -11.83 -24.85
N LEU A 297 -0.43 -13.00 -25.24
CA LEU A 297 -0.68 -13.60 -26.55
C LEU A 297 -2.13 -14.10 -26.70
N LEU A 298 -2.66 -14.76 -25.66
CA LEU A 298 -3.93 -15.50 -25.75
C LEU A 298 -5.17 -14.65 -25.46
N PHE A 299 -5.07 -13.66 -24.57
CA PHE A 299 -6.25 -12.94 -24.09
C PHE A 299 -6.37 -11.54 -24.68
N GLN A 300 -7.60 -11.02 -24.71
CA GLN A 300 -7.85 -9.62 -25.04
C GLN A 300 -7.09 -8.69 -24.10
N LYS A 301 -6.69 -7.52 -24.61
CA LYS A 301 -5.80 -6.57 -23.90
C LYS A 301 -6.18 -6.33 -22.45
N ASN A 302 -7.44 -5.98 -22.17
CA ASN A 302 -7.90 -5.67 -20.81
C ASN A 302 -7.86 -6.92 -19.89
N VAL A 303 -8.27 -8.09 -20.41
CA VAL A 303 -8.22 -9.36 -19.67
C VAL A 303 -6.78 -9.75 -19.34
N ALA A 304 -5.87 -9.63 -20.30
CA ALA A 304 -4.46 -9.93 -20.12
C ALA A 304 -3.83 -9.01 -19.06
N ILE A 305 -4.12 -7.70 -19.12
CA ILE A 305 -3.65 -6.71 -18.14
C ILE A 305 -4.15 -7.07 -16.73
N ILE A 306 -5.43 -7.43 -16.57
CA ILE A 306 -6.00 -7.76 -15.27
C ILE A 306 -5.40 -9.05 -14.70
N ALA A 307 -5.37 -10.12 -15.50
CA ALA A 307 -4.82 -11.41 -15.08
C ALA A 307 -3.34 -11.29 -14.67
N ALA A 308 -2.55 -10.54 -15.45
CA ALA A 308 -1.16 -10.25 -15.12
C ALA A 308 -1.01 -9.43 -13.83
N SER A 309 -1.84 -8.39 -13.66
CA SER A 309 -1.82 -7.54 -12.46
C SER A 309 -2.16 -8.34 -11.21
N PHE A 310 -3.17 -9.20 -11.27
CA PHE A 310 -3.57 -10.06 -10.16
C PHE A 310 -2.45 -11.02 -9.76
N LEU A 311 -1.75 -11.61 -10.74
CA LEU A 311 -0.57 -12.42 -10.45
C LEU A 311 0.53 -11.63 -9.73
N ILE A 312 0.92 -10.46 -10.25
CA ILE A 312 2.06 -9.69 -9.74
C ILE A 312 1.83 -9.23 -8.30
N PHE A 313 0.66 -8.65 -8.04
CA PHE A 313 0.35 -8.08 -6.72
C PHE A 313 -0.12 -9.15 -5.74
N GLY A 314 -0.96 -10.08 -6.17
CA GLY A 314 -1.42 -11.20 -5.34
C GLY A 314 -0.28 -12.09 -4.89
N ASP A 315 0.60 -12.44 -5.83
CA ASP A 315 1.96 -12.96 -5.64
C ASP A 315 2.70 -12.39 -4.44
N SER A 316 2.90 -11.07 -4.52
CA SER A 316 3.70 -10.30 -3.57
C SER A 316 3.02 -10.22 -2.20
N PHE A 317 1.71 -9.96 -2.17
CA PHE A 317 0.94 -9.82 -0.94
C PHE A 317 0.79 -11.17 -0.22
N SER A 318 0.42 -12.24 -0.93
CA SER A 318 0.28 -13.59 -0.35
C SER A 318 1.55 -14.01 0.39
N LYS A 319 2.71 -13.80 -0.25
CA LYS A 319 3.99 -14.17 0.33
C LYS A 319 4.41 -13.28 1.51
N LEU A 320 4.24 -11.96 1.41
CA LEU A 320 4.59 -11.03 2.48
C LEU A 320 3.74 -11.26 3.73
N PHE A 321 2.42 -11.28 3.57
CA PHE A 321 1.49 -11.42 4.69
C PHE A 321 1.43 -12.85 5.22
N GLY A 322 1.58 -13.87 4.36
CA GLY A 322 1.68 -15.25 4.78
C GLY A 322 2.91 -15.53 5.64
N LEU A 323 4.05 -14.89 5.35
CA LEU A 323 5.27 -15.02 6.17
C LEU A 323 5.23 -14.16 7.45
N ALA A 324 4.60 -12.99 7.40
CA ALA A 324 4.54 -12.06 8.52
C ALA A 324 3.43 -12.39 9.53
N PHE A 325 2.28 -12.86 9.06
CA PHE A 325 1.06 -13.01 9.85
C PHE A 325 0.38 -14.37 9.70
N GLY A 326 0.96 -15.30 8.92
CA GLY A 326 0.39 -16.61 8.68
C GLY A 326 0.27 -17.44 9.95
N ARG A 327 -0.97 -17.82 10.29
CA ARG A 327 -1.28 -18.63 11.48
C ARG A 327 -2.04 -19.88 11.08
N HIS A 328 -2.99 -19.75 10.14
CA HIS A 328 -3.86 -20.83 9.74
C HIS A 328 -3.35 -21.43 8.43
N LYS A 329 -2.89 -22.68 8.49
CA LYS A 329 -2.46 -23.42 7.30
C LYS A 329 -3.68 -23.90 6.51
N ILE A 330 -3.63 -23.66 5.21
CA ILE A 330 -4.55 -24.22 4.23
C ILE A 330 -3.69 -24.83 3.15
N LEU A 331 -3.67 -26.17 3.08
CA LEU A 331 -2.80 -26.91 2.17
C LEU A 331 -1.32 -26.54 2.45
N ASP A 332 -0.53 -26.25 1.42
CA ASP A 332 0.85 -25.78 1.54
C ASP A 332 0.95 -24.26 1.82
N LYS A 333 -0.18 -23.56 1.86
CA LYS A 333 -0.28 -22.11 1.98
C LYS A 333 -0.89 -21.70 3.32
N THR A 334 -1.10 -20.40 3.50
CA THR A 334 -1.70 -19.82 4.72
C THR A 334 -2.95 -19.06 4.34
N LEU A 335 -4.02 -19.18 5.14
CA LEU A 335 -5.25 -18.41 4.96
C LEU A 335 -4.97 -16.91 4.89
N GLU A 336 -4.11 -16.40 5.76
CA GLU A 336 -3.75 -14.98 5.77
C GLU A 336 -3.04 -14.54 4.47
N GLY A 337 -2.25 -15.43 3.87
CA GLY A 337 -1.64 -15.21 2.57
C GLY A 337 -2.68 -15.15 1.44
N THR A 338 -3.59 -16.13 1.37
CA THR A 338 -4.66 -16.14 0.36
C THR A 338 -5.63 -14.97 0.53
N LEU A 339 -5.95 -14.56 1.77
CA LEU A 339 -6.74 -13.35 2.03
C LEU A 339 -5.99 -12.07 1.64
N ALA A 340 -4.68 -12.00 1.87
CA ALA A 340 -3.87 -10.87 1.41
C ALA A 340 -3.81 -10.81 -0.12
N TYR A 341 -3.76 -11.97 -0.78
CA TYR A 341 -3.90 -12.07 -2.24
C TYR A 341 -5.22 -11.44 -2.68
N ALA A 342 -6.35 -11.90 -2.12
CA ALA A 342 -7.68 -11.38 -2.43
C ALA A 342 -7.78 -9.86 -2.18
N GLY A 343 -7.23 -9.38 -1.05
CA GLY A 343 -7.16 -7.95 -0.74
C GLY A 343 -6.39 -7.16 -1.79
N SER A 344 -5.24 -7.66 -2.26
CA SER A 344 -4.44 -6.99 -3.30
C SER A 344 -5.12 -6.96 -4.66
N VAL A 345 -5.83 -8.04 -5.00
CA VAL A 345 -6.61 -8.17 -6.23
C VAL A 345 -7.77 -7.21 -6.23
N LEU A 346 -8.43 -7.03 -5.09
CA LEU A 346 -9.42 -5.97 -4.95
C LEU A 346 -8.77 -4.63 -5.20
N ILE A 347 -7.77 -4.24 -4.41
CA ILE A 347 -7.08 -2.93 -4.52
C ILE A 347 -6.75 -2.64 -5.98
N MET A 348 -6.06 -3.57 -6.63
CA MET A 348 -5.69 -3.46 -8.05
C MET A 348 -6.89 -3.45 -8.98
N GLY A 349 -7.91 -4.25 -8.71
CA GLY A 349 -9.17 -4.26 -9.44
C GLY A 349 -9.85 -2.90 -9.44
N TYR A 350 -9.83 -2.15 -8.34
CA TYR A 350 -10.39 -0.79 -8.31
C TYR A 350 -9.61 0.19 -9.19
N PHE A 351 -8.28 0.14 -9.14
CA PHE A 351 -7.44 0.91 -10.08
C PHE A 351 -7.73 0.52 -11.53
N LEU A 352 -7.86 -0.77 -11.83
CA LEU A 352 -8.10 -1.23 -13.19
C LEU A 352 -9.52 -0.91 -13.69
N TYR A 353 -10.54 -1.03 -12.84
CA TYR A 353 -11.93 -0.67 -13.17
C TYR A 353 -12.07 0.80 -13.55
N THR A 354 -11.32 1.69 -12.88
CA THR A 354 -11.39 3.13 -13.12
C THR A 354 -10.57 3.58 -14.34
N ASN A 355 -9.66 2.75 -14.86
CA ASN A 355 -8.80 3.11 -16.00
C ASN A 355 -9.03 2.26 -17.25
N LEU A 356 -9.69 1.11 -17.14
CA LEU A 356 -9.95 0.18 -18.24
C LEU A 356 -11.44 0.04 -18.47
N GLU A 357 -11.85 0.02 -19.73
CA GLU A 357 -13.20 -0.33 -20.12
C GLU A 357 -13.42 -1.84 -19.96
N ILE A 358 -13.91 -2.25 -18.80
CA ILE A 358 -14.29 -3.65 -18.52
C ILE A 358 -15.52 -3.72 -17.63
N SER A 359 -16.34 -4.75 -17.85
CA SER A 359 -17.45 -5.07 -16.97
C SER A 359 -16.98 -5.35 -15.54
N LEU A 360 -17.69 -4.77 -14.57
CA LEU A 360 -17.49 -5.04 -13.15
C LEU A 360 -17.65 -6.54 -12.83
N ILE A 361 -18.57 -7.23 -13.53
CA ILE A 361 -18.82 -8.66 -13.31
C ILE A 361 -17.58 -9.48 -13.70
N VAL A 362 -17.00 -9.19 -14.87
CA VAL A 362 -15.79 -9.86 -15.35
C VAL A 362 -14.63 -9.64 -14.38
N LEU A 363 -14.47 -8.42 -13.88
CA LEU A 363 -13.44 -8.10 -12.90
C LEU A 363 -13.65 -8.85 -11.57
N ILE A 364 -14.89 -8.95 -11.08
CA ILE A 364 -15.23 -9.70 -9.86
C ILE A 364 -14.92 -11.20 -10.05
N LEU A 365 -15.31 -11.78 -11.19
CA LEU A 365 -15.02 -13.18 -11.50
C LEU A 365 -13.52 -13.45 -11.58
N GLY A 366 -12.77 -12.54 -12.22
CA GLY A 366 -11.31 -12.58 -12.21
C GLY A 366 -10.75 -12.50 -10.79
N GLY A 367 -11.31 -11.60 -9.98
CA GLY A 367 -10.81 -11.31 -8.64
C GLY A 367 -11.09 -12.42 -7.62
N ILE A 368 -12.17 -13.17 -7.80
CA ILE A 368 -12.48 -14.37 -7.01
C ILE A 368 -11.63 -15.56 -7.49
N SER A 369 -11.49 -15.73 -8.80
CA SER A 369 -10.78 -16.89 -9.36
C SER A 369 -9.28 -16.87 -9.07
N ALA A 370 -8.60 -15.71 -9.15
CA ALA A 370 -7.15 -15.62 -8.94
C ALA A 370 -6.66 -16.16 -7.58
N PRO A 371 -7.19 -15.72 -6.41
CA PRO A 371 -6.78 -16.27 -5.11
C PRO A 371 -7.18 -17.73 -4.93
N LEU A 372 -8.29 -18.19 -5.51
CA LEU A 372 -8.69 -19.60 -5.47
C LEU A 372 -7.72 -20.49 -6.26
N VAL A 373 -7.37 -20.08 -7.48
CA VAL A 373 -6.38 -20.79 -8.31
C VAL A 373 -5.02 -20.81 -7.61
N GLU A 374 -4.63 -19.69 -7.00
CA GLU A 374 -3.41 -19.62 -6.19
C GLU A 374 -3.45 -20.63 -5.03
N MET A 375 -4.55 -20.73 -4.32
CA MET A 375 -4.71 -21.66 -3.19
C MET A 375 -4.64 -23.14 -3.60
N PHE A 376 -5.23 -23.50 -4.75
CA PHE A 376 -5.34 -24.90 -5.20
C PHE A 376 -4.22 -25.39 -6.13
N SER A 377 -3.26 -24.54 -6.49
CA SER A 377 -2.18 -24.84 -7.46
C SER A 377 -1.11 -25.85 -6.99
N MET A 378 -1.38 -26.71 -6.01
CA MET A 378 -0.44 -27.58 -5.27
C MET A 378 0.70 -28.23 -6.10
N ASN A 379 0.43 -28.71 -7.32
CA ASN A 379 1.39 -29.42 -8.15
C ASN A 379 1.86 -28.65 -9.40
N LEU A 380 1.21 -27.52 -9.71
CA LEU A 380 1.50 -26.71 -10.88
C LEU A 380 2.16 -25.40 -10.46
N ASN A 381 2.90 -24.76 -11.37
CA ASN A 381 3.51 -23.48 -11.06
C ASN A 381 2.42 -22.40 -11.03
N ASP A 382 2.16 -21.82 -9.86
CA ASP A 382 1.18 -20.76 -9.66
C ASP A 382 1.40 -19.54 -10.56
N ASN A 383 2.67 -19.20 -10.85
CA ASN A 383 3.01 -18.13 -11.78
C ASN A 383 2.54 -18.40 -13.21
N LEU A 384 2.29 -19.66 -13.57
CA LEU A 384 1.71 -20.05 -14.86
C LEU A 384 0.20 -20.23 -14.78
N THR A 385 -0.30 -20.94 -13.76
CA THR A 385 -1.72 -21.32 -13.72
C THR A 385 -2.64 -20.15 -13.40
N VAL A 386 -2.26 -19.25 -12.50
CA VAL A 386 -3.09 -18.12 -12.10
C VAL A 386 -3.49 -17.26 -13.30
N PRO A 387 -2.55 -16.64 -14.05
CA PRO A 387 -2.95 -15.69 -15.10
C PRO A 387 -3.66 -16.38 -16.27
N LEU A 388 -3.37 -17.66 -16.54
CA LEU A 388 -4.02 -18.41 -17.61
C LEU A 388 -5.44 -18.83 -17.24
N ILE A 389 -5.65 -19.40 -16.05
CA ILE A 389 -6.99 -19.85 -15.63
C ILE A 389 -7.88 -18.63 -15.36
N THR A 390 -7.38 -17.63 -14.64
CA THR A 390 -8.13 -16.39 -14.39
C THR A 390 -8.46 -15.65 -15.68
N GLY A 391 -7.50 -15.54 -16.61
CA GLY A 391 -7.74 -14.96 -17.94
C GLY A 391 -8.79 -15.73 -18.75
N SER A 392 -8.77 -17.06 -18.67
CA SER A 392 -9.76 -17.91 -19.35
C SER A 392 -11.17 -17.70 -18.79
N ILE A 393 -11.33 -17.67 -17.46
CA ILE A 393 -12.61 -17.43 -16.80
C ILE A 393 -13.18 -16.06 -17.21
N MET A 394 -12.36 -15.01 -17.18
CA MET A 394 -12.78 -13.67 -17.61
C MET A 394 -13.15 -13.62 -19.09
N THR A 395 -12.40 -14.30 -19.95
CA THR A 395 -12.69 -14.38 -21.39
C THR A 395 -14.01 -15.09 -21.65
N VAL A 396 -14.27 -16.21 -20.95
CA VAL A 396 -15.54 -16.92 -21.04
C VAL A 396 -16.70 -16.01 -20.61
N ALA A 397 -16.55 -15.26 -19.51
CA ALA A 397 -17.57 -14.32 -19.06
C ALA A 397 -17.90 -13.26 -20.13
N LEU A 398 -16.88 -12.69 -20.78
CA LEU A 398 -17.07 -11.74 -21.88
C LEU A 398 -17.81 -12.36 -23.08
N LEU A 399 -17.55 -13.63 -23.40
CA LEU A 399 -18.27 -14.34 -24.48
C LEU A 399 -19.77 -14.49 -24.19
N PHE A 400 -20.17 -14.52 -22.92
CA PHE A 400 -21.58 -14.52 -22.50
C PHE A 400 -22.20 -13.12 -22.41
N GLY A 401 -21.47 -12.07 -22.80
CA GLY A 401 -21.95 -10.69 -22.76
C GLY A 401 -22.04 -10.09 -21.35
N LEU A 402 -21.28 -10.63 -20.40
CA LEU A 402 -21.23 -10.16 -19.01
C LEU A 402 -20.30 -8.97 -18.79
#